data_AF-T0ZY53-F1
#
_entry.id   AF-T0ZY53-F1
#
_cell.length_a   1.000
_cell.length_b   1.000
_cell.length_c   1.000
_cell.angle_alpha   90.00
_cell.angle_beta   90.00
_cell.angle_gamma   90.00
#
_symmetry.space_group_name_H-M   'P 1'
#
loop_
_entity.id
_entity.type
_entity.pdbx_description
1 polymer ?
#
loop_
_entity_poly.entity_id
_entity_poly.type
_entity_poly.pdbx_seq_one_letter_code
_entity_poly.pdbx_strand_id
1 'polypeptide(L)'
;RATHVSLRWSPLALLAWDLHVDRLAIDQVDVLRRPARSRSSRAHGPAHMPAIDIDHFRIHTLQLEPAAAGTLARLSVRGSLHYRSMSDARATLLARRTNGMGLYTLRLRTTPSTVDARVTLEEPADGPLQHWLNLPGLGPLALEASIEGPPHAETLRLNAHAGKLLAKAHGTIDLGRRSADLTYAITSPAMH
;
A
#
# COMPACT_ATOMS: atom_id res chain seq x y z
N ARG A 1 -14.85 11.76 5.73
CA ARG A 1 -15.56 11.41 6.99
C ARG A 1 -15.82 9.90 6.95
N ALA A 2 -15.90 9.20 8.08
CA ALA A 2 -16.27 7.78 8.09
C ALA A 2 -17.68 7.64 8.66
N THR A 3 -18.59 7.05 7.90
CA THR A 3 -19.98 6.80 8.29
C THR A 3 -20.13 5.31 8.56
N HIS A 4 -20.37 4.97 9.82
CA HIS A 4 -20.44 3.62 10.39
C HIS A 4 -19.11 2.82 10.36
N VAL A 5 -18.50 2.73 11.54
CA VAL A 5 -17.33 1.88 11.82
C VAL A 5 -17.80 0.78 12.76
N SER A 6 -17.72 -0.48 12.33
CA SER A 6 -17.98 -1.64 13.18
C SER A 6 -16.66 -2.34 13.49
N LEU A 7 -16.36 -2.47 14.78
CA LEU A 7 -15.11 -3.05 15.29
C LEU A 7 -15.45 -4.21 16.21
N ARG A 8 -15.05 -5.44 15.84
CA ARG A 8 -15.06 -6.60 16.74
C ARG A 8 -13.63 -6.87 17.18
N TRP A 9 -13.38 -6.73 18.48
CA TRP A 9 -12.05 -6.83 19.10
C TRP A 9 -12.14 -7.65 20.39
N SER A 10 -11.03 -8.23 20.83
CA SER A 10 -10.97 -9.07 22.03
C SER A 10 -10.47 -8.29 23.26
N PRO A 11 -11.29 -8.12 24.33
CA PRO A 11 -10.92 -7.34 25.52
C PRO A 11 -9.73 -7.89 26.32
N LEU A 12 -9.52 -9.20 26.27
CA LEU A 12 -8.47 -9.88 27.01
C LEU A 12 -7.07 -9.64 26.40
N ALA A 13 -7.00 -9.23 25.12
CA ALA A 13 -5.74 -8.93 24.44
C ALA A 13 -5.10 -7.61 24.93
N LEU A 14 -5.92 -6.64 25.40
CA LEU A 14 -5.43 -5.39 25.97
C LEU A 14 -4.62 -5.60 27.26
N LEU A 15 -4.92 -6.64 28.04
CA LEU A 15 -4.12 -6.99 29.22
C LEU A 15 -2.72 -7.50 28.84
N ALA A 16 -2.54 -7.97 27.60
CA ALA A 16 -1.28 -8.48 27.08
C ALA A 16 -0.48 -7.44 26.26
N TRP A 17 -0.91 -6.18 26.20
CA TRP A 17 -0.36 -5.13 25.31
C TRP A 17 -0.51 -5.42 23.79
N ASP A 18 -1.34 -6.40 23.44
CA ASP A 18 -1.57 -6.84 22.07
C ASP A 18 -2.93 -6.35 21.58
N LEU A 19 -2.97 -5.65 20.44
CA LEU A 19 -4.23 -5.26 19.81
C LEU A 19 -4.65 -6.35 18.83
N HIS A 20 -5.57 -7.22 19.26
CA HIS A 20 -6.19 -8.22 18.40
C HIS A 20 -7.60 -7.79 17.94
N VAL A 21 -7.80 -7.76 16.63
CA VAL A 21 -9.03 -7.36 15.96
C VAL A 21 -9.44 -8.44 14.96
N ASP A 22 -10.34 -9.33 15.39
CA ASP A 22 -10.87 -10.40 14.54
C ASP A 22 -11.48 -9.84 13.24
N ARG A 23 -12.21 -8.72 13.36
CA ARG A 23 -12.86 -8.09 12.21
C ARG A 23 -13.01 -6.58 12.39
N LEU A 24 -12.42 -5.84 11.45
CA LEU A 24 -12.65 -4.42 11.25
C LEU A 24 -13.43 -4.21 9.96
N ALA A 25 -14.68 -3.76 10.08
CA ALA A 25 -15.52 -3.44 8.93
C ALA A 25 -15.95 -1.96 9.00
N ILE A 26 -15.49 -1.19 8.02
CA ILE A 26 -15.86 0.21 7.83
C ILE A 26 -16.79 0.28 6.63
N ASP A 27 -17.98 0.88 6.80
CA ASP A 27 -18.97 0.90 5.73
C ASP A 27 -18.58 1.94 4.68
N GLN A 28 -18.30 3.17 5.10
CA GLN A 28 -17.88 4.23 4.18
C GLN A 28 -16.75 5.07 4.73
N VAL A 29 -15.77 5.38 3.88
CA VAL A 29 -14.70 6.34 4.15
C VAL A 29 -14.64 7.35 3.01
N ASP A 30 -14.87 8.63 3.32
CA ASP A 30 -14.70 9.71 2.35
C ASP A 30 -13.36 10.41 2.56
N VAL A 31 -12.51 10.34 1.53
CA VAL A 31 -11.24 11.06 1.43
C VAL A 31 -11.48 12.30 0.59
N LEU A 32 -11.77 13.40 1.29
CA LEU A 32 -12.13 14.69 0.68
C LEU A 32 -10.91 15.45 0.12
N ARG A 33 -9.71 15.13 0.61
CA ARG A 33 -8.45 15.77 0.21
C ARG A 33 -7.32 14.76 0.25
N ARG A 34 -6.27 15.02 -0.52
CA ARG A 34 -5.02 14.27 -0.41
C ARG A 34 -4.51 14.32 1.04
N PRO A 35 -4.14 13.18 1.64
CA PRO A 35 -3.47 13.18 2.94
C PRO A 35 -2.23 14.06 2.83
N ALA A 36 -2.12 15.07 3.69
CA ALA A 36 -0.86 15.78 3.81
C ALA A 36 0.19 14.75 4.24
N ARG A 37 1.37 14.74 3.59
CA ARG A 37 2.50 13.94 4.06
C ARG A 37 2.73 14.33 5.52
N SER A 38 2.35 13.47 6.46
CA SER A 38 2.69 13.67 7.85
C SER A 38 4.21 13.69 7.88
N ARG A 39 4.82 14.85 8.20
CA ARG A 39 6.21 14.88 8.64
C ARG A 39 6.21 13.93 9.81
N SER A 40 6.79 12.75 9.63
CA SER A 40 7.04 11.81 10.71
C SER A 40 7.77 12.60 11.78
N SER A 41 7.03 13.05 12.80
CA SER A 41 7.61 13.65 13.98
C SER A 41 8.52 12.56 14.51
N ARG A 42 9.82 12.86 14.51
CA ARG A 42 10.87 12.01 15.04
C ARG A 42 10.49 11.75 16.50
N ALA A 43 9.77 10.66 16.76
CA ALA A 43 9.46 10.25 18.12
C ALA A 43 10.79 9.88 18.75
N HIS A 44 11.29 10.76 19.61
CA HIS A 44 12.48 10.52 20.42
C HIS A 44 12.05 9.67 21.61
N GLY A 45 12.30 8.36 21.49
CA GLY A 45 12.05 7.34 22.50
C GLY A 45 11.89 5.98 21.80
N PRO A 46 12.29 4.84 22.42
CA PRO A 46 12.01 3.52 21.87
C PRO A 46 10.50 3.27 21.97
N ALA A 47 9.75 3.80 21.00
CA ALA A 47 8.34 3.48 20.84
C ALA A 47 8.28 2.04 20.32
N HIS A 48 8.19 1.08 21.23
CA HIS A 48 7.77 -0.27 20.89
C HIS A 48 6.37 -0.15 20.30
N MET A 49 6.25 -0.33 18.99
CA MET A 49 4.94 -0.49 18.35
C MET A 49 4.33 -1.77 18.95
N PRO A 50 3.10 -1.73 19.47
CA PRO A 50 2.44 -2.92 19.99
C PRO A 50 2.27 -3.95 18.87
N ALA A 51 2.15 -5.23 19.22
CA ALA A 51 1.76 -6.20 18.24
C ALA A 51 0.33 -5.87 17.77
N ILE A 52 0.13 -5.87 16.47
CA ILE A 52 -1.15 -5.58 15.83
C ILE A 52 -1.54 -6.81 15.05
N ASP A 53 -2.68 -7.39 15.41
CA ASP A 53 -3.20 -8.56 14.73
C ASP A 53 -4.63 -8.27 14.25
N ILE A 54 -4.79 -8.17 12.93
CA ILE A 54 -6.04 -7.91 12.23
C ILE A 54 -6.24 -9.03 11.21
N ASP A 55 -7.04 -10.03 11.59
CA ASP A 55 -7.33 -11.18 10.73
C ASP A 55 -8.08 -10.74 9.46
N HIS A 56 -9.08 -9.87 9.63
CA HIS A 56 -9.94 -9.42 8.55
C HIS A 56 -10.25 -7.93 8.65
N PHE A 57 -9.75 -7.19 7.67
CA PHE A 57 -10.08 -5.81 7.42
C PHE A 57 -10.93 -5.68 6.16
N ARG A 58 -11.98 -4.85 6.22
CA ARG A 58 -12.78 -4.49 5.05
C ARG A 58 -13.25 -3.04 5.14
N ILE A 59 -13.09 -2.30 4.05
CA ILE A 59 -13.83 -1.07 3.76
C ILE A 59 -14.81 -1.38 2.63
N HIS A 60 -16.11 -1.24 2.89
CA HIS A 60 -17.12 -1.52 1.87
C HIS A 60 -17.04 -0.48 0.74
N THR A 61 -17.04 0.81 1.09
CA THR A 61 -16.88 1.91 0.13
C THR A 61 -15.86 2.94 0.63
N LEU A 62 -14.68 2.97 0.00
CA LEU A 62 -13.73 4.07 0.10
C LEU A 62 -13.99 5.02 -1.07
N GLN A 63 -14.46 6.23 -0.78
CA GLN A 63 -14.72 7.26 -1.77
C GLN A 63 -13.58 8.29 -1.77
N LEU A 64 -12.94 8.42 -2.92
CA LEU A 64 -11.97 9.45 -3.23
C LEU A 64 -12.70 10.53 -4.03
N GLU A 65 -12.83 11.71 -3.43
CA GLU A 65 -13.41 12.86 -4.13
C GLU A 65 -12.49 13.35 -5.27
N PRO A 66 -13.02 14.06 -6.28
CA PRO A 66 -12.20 14.63 -7.34
C PRO A 66 -11.04 15.51 -6.84
N ALA A 67 -11.23 16.21 -5.71
CA ALA A 67 -10.17 16.99 -5.07
C ALA A 67 -9.00 16.13 -4.53
N ALA A 68 -9.22 14.84 -4.31
CA ALA A 68 -8.21 13.90 -3.85
C ALA A 68 -7.54 13.13 -5.01
N ALA A 69 -8.31 12.74 -6.04
CA ALA A 69 -7.85 11.81 -7.07
C ALA A 69 -8.18 12.24 -8.52
N GLY A 70 -8.51 13.52 -8.75
CA GLY A 70 -8.86 14.09 -10.06
C GLY A 70 -10.25 13.69 -10.57
N THR A 71 -10.67 12.46 -10.30
CA THR A 71 -12.01 11.95 -10.59
C THR A 71 -12.63 11.33 -9.35
N LEU A 72 -13.96 11.21 -9.32
CA LEU A 72 -14.64 10.45 -8.28
C LEU A 72 -14.28 8.97 -8.42
N ALA A 73 -13.59 8.41 -7.43
CA ALA A 73 -13.26 6.99 -7.40
C ALA A 73 -13.84 6.32 -6.16
N ARG A 74 -14.57 5.22 -6.36
CA ARG A 74 -15.07 4.37 -5.28
C ARG A 74 -14.34 3.05 -5.32
N LEU A 75 -13.78 2.65 -4.19
CA LEU A 75 -12.97 1.45 -4.02
C LEU A 75 -13.58 0.59 -2.92
N SER A 76 -13.60 -0.72 -3.10
CA SER A 76 -13.77 -1.66 -2.00
C SER A 76 -12.38 -2.15 -1.59
N VAL A 77 -12.08 -2.12 -0.30
CA VAL A 77 -10.78 -2.54 0.25
C VAL A 77 -10.99 -3.72 1.17
N ARG A 78 -10.13 -4.73 1.09
CA ARG A 78 -10.08 -5.84 2.05
C ARG A 78 -8.66 -6.29 2.28
N GLY A 79 -8.38 -6.87 3.43
CA GLY A 79 -7.03 -7.28 3.77
C GLY A 79 -6.89 -7.92 5.14
N SER A 80 -5.64 -8.12 5.54
CA SER A 80 -5.24 -8.56 6.88
C SER A 80 -3.88 -7.95 7.22
N LEU A 81 -3.61 -7.79 8.50
CA LEU A 81 -2.34 -7.28 9.01
C LEU A 81 -1.99 -8.01 10.30
N HIS A 82 -0.92 -8.78 10.27
CA HIS A 82 -0.31 -9.37 11.45
C HIS A 82 1.08 -8.75 11.59
N TYR A 83 1.33 -8.04 12.66
CA TYR A 83 2.58 -7.37 12.94
C TYR A 83 2.99 -7.69 14.37
N ARG A 84 4.11 -8.42 14.53
CA ARG A 84 4.73 -8.64 15.84
C ARG A 84 6.04 -7.87 15.96
N SER A 85 6.80 -7.81 14.88
CA SER A 85 8.04 -7.04 14.79
C SER A 85 8.36 -6.74 13.33
N MET A 86 9.44 -5.99 13.08
CA MET A 86 9.93 -5.81 11.70
C MET A 86 10.39 -7.12 11.05
N SER A 87 10.79 -8.12 11.83
CA SER A 87 11.23 -9.44 11.34
C SER A 87 10.12 -10.49 11.36
N ASP A 88 8.93 -10.17 11.88
CA ASP A 88 7.75 -11.04 11.90
C ASP A 88 6.50 -10.21 11.62
N ALA A 89 6.19 -10.10 10.33
CA ALA A 89 5.06 -9.34 9.83
C ALA A 89 4.45 -10.01 8.60
N ARG A 90 3.14 -9.91 8.47
CA ARG A 90 2.39 -10.34 7.30
C ARG A 90 1.28 -9.34 7.03
N ALA A 91 1.22 -8.83 5.81
CA ALA A 91 0.12 -7.98 5.39
C ALA A 91 -0.42 -8.43 4.05
N THR A 92 -1.74 -8.38 3.90
CA THR A 92 -2.40 -8.51 2.61
C THR A 92 -3.36 -7.36 2.44
N LEU A 93 -3.42 -6.78 1.25
CA LEU A 93 -4.39 -5.77 0.91
C LEU A 93 -4.82 -5.95 -0.54
N LEU A 94 -6.12 -5.88 -0.76
CA LEU A 94 -6.76 -5.87 -2.06
C LEU A 94 -7.72 -4.68 -2.07
N ALA A 95 -7.44 -3.69 -2.90
CA ALA A 95 -8.42 -2.69 -3.26
C ALA A 95 -8.91 -2.96 -4.69
N ARG A 96 -10.21 -2.77 -4.93
CA ARG A 96 -10.82 -2.87 -6.25
C ARG A 96 -11.75 -1.70 -6.47
N ARG A 97 -11.63 -1.04 -7.61
CA ARG A 97 -12.54 0.04 -7.99
C ARG A 97 -13.93 -0.55 -8.26
N THR A 98 -14.95 0.08 -7.70
CA THR A 98 -16.36 -0.34 -7.83
C THR A 98 -17.11 0.50 -8.85
N ASN A 99 -16.61 1.70 -9.17
CA ASN A 99 -17.18 2.59 -10.19
C ASN A 99 -16.32 2.69 -11.46
N GLY A 100 -15.59 1.63 -11.81
CA GLY A 100 -14.72 1.56 -12.99
C GLY A 100 -13.71 0.42 -12.88
N MET A 101 -12.76 0.36 -13.82
CA MET A 101 -11.63 -0.56 -13.74
C MET A 101 -10.56 -0.03 -12.78
N GLY A 102 -9.91 -0.94 -12.05
CA GLY A 102 -8.85 -0.61 -11.10
C GLY A 102 -8.65 -1.74 -10.09
N LEU A 103 -7.45 -2.31 -10.04
CA LEU A 103 -7.08 -3.38 -9.11
C LEU A 103 -5.74 -3.06 -8.45
N TYR A 104 -5.70 -3.19 -7.13
CA TYR A 104 -4.54 -2.86 -6.32
C TYR A 104 -4.32 -4.01 -5.36
N THR A 105 -3.17 -4.68 -5.45
CA THR A 105 -2.81 -5.77 -4.56
C THR A 105 -1.49 -5.46 -3.87
N LEU A 106 -1.44 -5.76 -2.57
CA LEU A 106 -0.24 -5.69 -1.75
C LEU A 106 -0.17 -6.97 -0.95
N ARG A 107 0.99 -7.61 -0.97
CA ARG A 107 1.35 -8.72 -0.10
C ARG A 107 2.70 -8.42 0.51
N LEU A 108 2.81 -8.65 1.80
CA LEU A 108 4.05 -8.53 2.55
C LEU A 108 4.13 -9.72 3.48
N ARG A 109 5.30 -10.34 3.55
CA ARG A 109 5.67 -11.35 4.51
C ARG A 109 7.13 -11.15 4.87
N THR A 110 7.37 -10.92 6.14
CA THR A 110 8.71 -10.87 6.69
C THR A 110 8.85 -11.95 7.75
N THR A 111 9.93 -12.71 7.65
CA THR A 111 10.41 -13.66 8.64
C THR A 111 11.86 -13.29 9.00
N PRO A 112 12.42 -13.85 10.07
CA PRO A 112 13.83 -13.61 10.41
C PRO A 112 14.83 -14.02 9.32
N SER A 113 14.40 -14.89 8.38
CA SER A 113 15.24 -15.43 7.31
C SER A 113 14.93 -14.85 5.94
N THR A 114 13.75 -14.24 5.74
CA THR A 114 13.26 -13.92 4.40
C THR A 114 12.29 -12.74 4.43
N VAL A 115 12.44 -11.86 3.46
CA VAL A 115 11.48 -10.83 3.11
C VAL A 115 10.89 -11.17 1.75
N ASP A 116 9.56 -11.15 1.66
CA ASP A 116 8.78 -11.25 0.43
C ASP A 116 7.74 -10.13 0.46
N ALA A 117 7.82 -9.20 -0.48
CA ALA A 117 6.79 -8.21 -0.70
C ALA A 117 6.46 -8.14 -2.18
N ARG A 118 5.17 -8.03 -2.49
CA ARG A 118 4.70 -7.82 -3.85
C ARG A 118 3.59 -6.79 -3.88
N VAL A 119 3.71 -5.85 -4.79
CA VAL A 119 2.71 -4.82 -5.09
C VAL A 119 2.34 -4.96 -6.54
N THR A 120 1.05 -5.11 -6.82
CA THR A 120 0.54 -4.96 -8.19
C THR A 120 -0.53 -3.91 -8.24
N LEU A 121 -0.54 -3.16 -9.32
CA LEU A 121 -1.45 -2.08 -9.57
C LEU A 121 -1.83 -2.09 -11.04
N GLU A 122 -3.11 -2.00 -11.32
CA GLU A 122 -3.64 -1.83 -12.66
C GLU A 122 -4.74 -0.76 -12.62
N GLU A 123 -4.58 0.28 -13.43
CA GLU A 123 -5.56 1.33 -13.64
C GLU A 123 -5.77 1.62 -15.13
N PRO A 124 -7.00 1.96 -15.54
CA PRO A 124 -7.25 2.46 -16.89
C PRO A 124 -6.57 3.83 -17.11
N ALA A 125 -6.59 4.28 -18.37
CA ALA A 125 -6.22 5.66 -18.69
C ALA A 125 -7.05 6.66 -17.86
N ASP A 126 -6.43 7.78 -17.47
CA ASP A 126 -7.03 8.79 -16.60
C ASP A 126 -7.50 8.23 -15.24
N GLY A 127 -6.74 7.24 -14.76
CA GLY A 127 -6.94 6.59 -13.48
C GLY A 127 -6.74 7.53 -12.28
N PRO A 128 -7.32 7.21 -11.11
CA PRO A 128 -7.21 8.02 -9.91
C PRO A 128 -5.75 8.29 -9.49
N LEU A 129 -4.84 7.31 -9.65
CA LEU A 129 -3.44 7.49 -9.27
C LEU A 129 -2.67 8.38 -10.23
N GLN A 130 -3.05 8.46 -11.51
CA GLN A 130 -2.40 9.38 -12.45
C GLN A 130 -2.57 10.82 -12.01
N HIS A 131 -3.77 11.20 -11.58
CA HIS A 131 -4.02 12.51 -10.98
C HIS A 131 -3.35 12.66 -9.61
N TRP A 132 -3.31 11.60 -8.79
CA TRP A 132 -2.67 11.64 -7.48
C TRP A 132 -1.15 11.87 -7.56
N LEU A 133 -0.50 11.22 -8.53
CA LEU A 133 0.93 11.31 -8.84
C LEU A 133 1.28 12.47 -9.78
N ASN A 134 0.29 13.25 -10.21
CA ASN A 134 0.44 14.37 -11.14
C ASN A 134 1.07 13.97 -12.50
N LEU A 135 0.64 12.81 -13.01
CA LEU A 135 1.04 12.21 -14.28
C LEU A 135 -0.17 12.04 -15.23
N PRO A 136 -0.90 13.12 -15.57
CA PRO A 136 -2.09 13.02 -16.42
C PRO A 136 -1.74 12.64 -17.86
N GLY A 137 -2.64 11.93 -18.55
CA GLY A 137 -2.52 11.65 -19.98
C GLY A 137 -1.51 10.57 -20.36
N LEU A 138 -1.01 9.78 -19.41
CA LEU A 138 -0.06 8.71 -19.70
C LEU A 138 -0.71 7.46 -20.32
N GLY A 139 -2.04 7.35 -20.38
CA GLY A 139 -2.73 6.13 -20.83
C GLY A 139 -2.84 5.07 -19.72
N PRO A 140 -3.18 3.80 -20.00
CA PRO A 140 -3.34 2.77 -18.97
C PRO A 140 -2.08 2.60 -18.11
N LEU A 141 -2.24 2.47 -16.80
CA LEU A 141 -1.14 2.31 -15.85
C LEU A 141 -1.13 0.88 -15.31
N ALA A 142 -0.01 0.19 -15.45
CA ALA A 142 0.27 -1.08 -14.78
C ALA A 142 1.58 -0.94 -14.01
N LEU A 143 1.63 -1.38 -12.76
CA LEU A 143 2.84 -1.43 -11.96
C LEU A 143 2.92 -2.76 -11.23
N GLU A 144 4.08 -3.39 -11.32
CA GLU A 144 4.44 -4.57 -10.56
C GLU A 144 5.77 -4.29 -9.87
N ALA A 145 5.79 -4.41 -8.55
CA ALA A 145 7.01 -4.32 -7.76
C ALA A 145 7.10 -5.52 -6.82
N SER A 146 8.28 -6.09 -6.71
CA SER A 146 8.57 -7.20 -5.81
C SER A 146 9.88 -6.96 -5.06
N ILE A 147 9.91 -7.33 -3.79
CA ILE A 147 11.10 -7.37 -2.94
C ILE A 147 11.22 -8.79 -2.43
N GLU A 148 12.31 -9.46 -2.72
CA GLU A 148 12.52 -10.85 -2.33
C GLU A 148 13.98 -11.06 -1.90
N GLY A 149 14.21 -11.77 -0.80
CA GLY A 149 15.57 -12.13 -0.36
C GLY A 149 15.71 -12.24 1.15
N PRO A 150 16.91 -12.55 1.65
CA PRO A 150 17.21 -12.47 3.07
C PRO A 150 17.18 -11.00 3.54
N PRO A 151 16.84 -10.74 4.82
CA PRO A 151 16.92 -9.40 5.38
C PRO A 151 18.30 -8.78 5.16
N HIS A 152 18.35 -7.49 4.82
CA HIS A 152 19.57 -6.72 4.51
C HIS A 152 20.26 -7.04 3.17
N ALA A 153 19.73 -7.97 2.39
CA ALA A 153 20.19 -8.23 1.02
C ALA A 153 18.99 -8.56 0.12
N GLU A 154 17.92 -7.79 0.29
CA GLU A 154 16.70 -7.95 -0.47
C GLU A 154 16.88 -7.48 -1.91
N THR A 155 16.38 -8.22 -2.88
CA THR A 155 16.37 -7.80 -4.29
C THR A 155 15.05 -7.11 -4.62
N LEU A 156 15.11 -5.86 -5.07
CA LEU A 156 13.99 -5.15 -5.66
C LEU A 156 13.91 -5.45 -7.15
N ARG A 157 12.70 -5.70 -7.64
CA ARG A 157 12.34 -5.56 -9.06
C ARG A 157 11.10 -4.70 -9.16
N LEU A 158 11.08 -3.77 -10.09
CA LEU A 158 9.96 -2.90 -10.38
C LEU A 158 9.81 -2.80 -11.89
N ASN A 159 8.60 -3.03 -12.39
CA ASN A 159 8.20 -2.78 -13.76
C ASN A 159 6.95 -1.91 -13.70
N ALA A 160 6.96 -0.76 -14.35
CA ALA A 160 5.82 0.12 -14.46
C ALA A 160 5.62 0.54 -15.91
N HIS A 161 4.41 0.37 -16.41
CA HIS A 161 3.99 0.74 -17.75
C HIS A 161 2.89 1.80 -17.62
N ALA A 162 3.07 2.95 -18.25
CA ALA A 162 2.09 4.01 -18.29
C ALA A 162 1.90 4.42 -19.76
N GLY A 163 0.93 3.78 -20.41
CA GLY A 163 0.72 3.83 -21.86
C GLY A 163 1.97 3.44 -22.64
N LYS A 164 2.65 4.43 -23.23
CA LYS A 164 3.88 4.20 -23.99
C LYS A 164 5.16 4.29 -23.14
N LEU A 165 5.05 4.80 -21.91
CA LEU A 165 6.17 4.92 -21.00
C LEU A 165 6.41 3.57 -20.31
N LEU A 166 7.64 3.09 -20.36
CA LEU A 166 8.09 1.88 -19.69
C LEU A 166 9.18 2.28 -18.69
N ALA A 167 8.97 2.00 -17.41
CA ALA A 167 9.96 2.17 -16.37
C ALA A 167 10.29 0.81 -15.77
N LYS A 168 11.58 0.52 -15.62
CA LYS A 168 12.08 -0.68 -14.95
C LYS A 168 13.10 -0.25 -13.91
N ALA A 169 13.04 -0.83 -12.72
CA ALA A 169 14.09 -0.67 -11.73
C ALA A 169 14.42 -2.03 -11.11
N HIS A 170 15.69 -2.25 -10.81
CA HIS A 170 16.15 -3.44 -10.13
C HIS A 170 17.37 -3.10 -9.28
N GLY A 171 17.61 -3.86 -8.23
CA GLY A 171 18.78 -3.66 -7.39
C GLY A 171 18.62 -4.30 -6.02
N THR A 172 19.45 -3.89 -5.09
CA THR A 172 19.42 -4.39 -3.71
C THR A 172 18.90 -3.33 -2.76
N ILE A 173 18.12 -3.76 -1.79
CA ILE A 173 17.60 -2.96 -0.70
C ILE A 173 18.11 -3.57 0.59
N ASP A 174 18.33 -2.73 1.59
CA ASP A 174 18.44 -3.13 3.00
C ASP A 174 17.31 -2.40 3.75
N LEU A 175 16.23 -3.13 4.04
CA LEU A 175 15.05 -2.55 4.70
C LEU A 175 15.32 -2.14 6.15
N GLY A 176 16.27 -2.81 6.82
CA GLY A 176 16.65 -2.50 8.19
C GLY A 176 17.45 -1.19 8.28
N ARG A 177 18.35 -0.95 7.33
CA ARG A 177 19.15 0.29 7.25
C ARG A 177 18.50 1.39 6.42
N ARG A 178 17.37 1.09 5.76
CA ARG A 178 16.67 2.01 4.84
C ARG A 178 17.60 2.53 3.73
N SER A 179 18.50 1.67 3.25
CA SER A 179 19.39 1.95 2.13
C SER A 179 18.98 1.13 0.91
N ALA A 180 19.23 1.66 -0.28
CA ALA A 180 18.95 0.97 -1.53
C ALA A 180 19.99 1.35 -2.58
N ASP A 181 20.46 0.36 -3.32
CA ASP A 181 21.28 0.52 -4.52
C ASP A 181 20.46 0.02 -5.71
N LEU A 182 19.97 0.95 -6.52
CA LEU A 182 18.97 0.69 -7.55
C LEU A 182 19.45 1.21 -8.89
N THR A 183 19.44 0.32 -9.89
CA THR A 183 19.54 0.68 -11.29
C THR A 183 18.15 0.84 -11.87
N TYR A 184 17.87 1.98 -12.51
CA TYR A 184 16.59 2.26 -13.15
C TYR A 184 16.77 2.65 -14.60
N ALA A 185 15.81 2.27 -15.43
CA ALA A 185 15.71 2.62 -16.84
C ALA A 185 14.29 3.11 -17.12
N ILE A 186 14.19 4.26 -17.77
CA ILE A 186 12.92 4.83 -18.21
C ILE A 186 13.00 4.98 -19.71
N THR A 187 12.07 4.37 -20.43
CA THR A 187 11.93 4.47 -21.87
C THR A 187 10.59 5.14 -22.17
N SER A 188 10.65 6.28 -22.83
CA SER A 188 9.50 6.94 -23.43
C SER A 188 9.77 7.06 -24.93
N PRO A 189 8.81 6.77 -25.82
CA PRO A 189 8.93 7.26 -27.18
C PRO A 189 8.95 8.79 -27.12
N ALA A 190 9.78 9.38 -27.99
CA ALA A 190 10.15 10.79 -27.99
C ALA A 190 9.00 11.72 -27.59
N MET A 191 9.26 12.56 -26.59
CA MET A 191 8.49 13.79 -26.40
C MET A 191 8.80 14.67 -27.63
N HIS A 192 7.91 14.63 -28.62
CA HIS A 192 7.85 15.65 -29.66
C HIS A 192 7.10 16.87 -29.13
#